data_AF-A0A1I4SNM7-F1
#
_entry.id   AF-A0A1I4SNM7-F1
#
_cell.length_a   1.000
_cell.length_b   1.000
_cell.length_c   1.000
_cell.angle_alpha   90.00
_cell.angle_beta   90.00
_cell.angle_gamma   90.00
#
_symmetry.space_group_name_H-M   'P 1'
#
loop_
_entity.id
_entity.type
_entity.pdbx_description
1 polymer ?
#
loop_
_entity_poly.entity_id
_entity_poly.type
_entity_poly.pdbx_seq_one_letter_code
_entity_poly.pdbx_strand_id
1 'polypeptide(L)' 'MQAALHMLAEDPDRNDLDTKPLQGRDGYRLRVGHWRALYRLENERLILLILKVGPRGDVYK' A
#
# COMPACT_ATOMS: atom_id res chain seq x y z
N MET A 1 1.34 6.29 -9.09
CA MET A 1 0.48 5.42 -8.25
C MET A 1 0.10 4.16 -9.00
N GLN A 2 -0.59 4.26 -10.15
CA GLN A 2 -1.05 3.10 -10.92
C GLN A 2 0.05 2.06 -11.22
N ALA A 3 1.21 2.48 -11.74
CA ALA A 3 2.32 1.56 -12.02
C ALA A 3 2.80 0.80 -10.77
N ALA A 4 2.92 1.49 -9.63
CA ALA A 4 3.34 0.87 -8.38
C ALA A 4 2.30 -0.11 -7.82
N LEU A 5 1.01 0.12 -8.07
CA LEU A 5 -0.05 -0.82 -7.69
C LEU A 5 -0.04 -2.08 -8.57
N HIS A 6 0.21 -1.93 -9.88
CA HIS A 6 0.41 -3.08 -10.77
C HIS A 6 1.61 -3.92 -10.35
N MET A 7 2.75 -3.27 -10.10
CA MET A 7 3.96 -3.90 -9.59
C MET A 7 3.71 -4.67 -8.29
N LEU A 8 2.97 -4.08 -7.35
CA LEU A 8 2.60 -4.74 -6.09
C LEU A 8 1.61 -5.90 -6.30
N ALA A 9 0.80 -5.86 -7.35
CA ALA A 9 -0.15 -6.92 -7.65
C ALA A 9 0.49 -8.12 -8.36
N GLU A 10 1.57 -7.90 -9.10
CA GLU A 10 2.37 -8.97 -9.71
C GLU A 10 3.19 -9.74 -8.68
N ASP A 11 3.80 -9.03 -7.72
CA ASP A 11 4.60 -9.61 -6.65
C ASP A 11 4.38 -8.81 -5.34
N PRO A 12 3.61 -9.33 -4.38
CA PRO A 12 3.35 -8.67 -3.11
C PRO A 12 4.57 -8.58 -2.18
N ASP A 13 5.53 -9.50 -2.34
CA ASP A 13 6.70 -9.65 -1.47
C ASP A 13 7.94 -8.91 -2.01
N ARG A 14 7.79 -8.23 -3.15
CA ARG A 14 8.82 -7.39 -3.75
C ARG A 14 9.38 -6.35 -2.76
N ASN A 15 10.69 -6.17 -2.80
CA ASN A 15 11.43 -5.31 -1.88
C ASN A 15 11.91 -3.98 -2.50
N ASP A 16 11.55 -3.72 -3.76
CA ASP A 16 11.94 -2.52 -4.53
C ASP A 16 10.91 -1.38 -4.45
N LEU A 17 9.75 -1.62 -3.81
CA LEU A 17 8.76 -0.60 -3.50
C LEU A 17 8.95 -0.06 -2.07
N ASP A 18 8.60 1.22 -1.82
CA ASP A 18 8.58 1.80 -0.46
C ASP A 18 7.31 1.33 0.28
N THR A 19 7.32 0.06 0.67
CA THR A 19 6.29 -0.59 1.49
C THR A 19 6.77 -0.69 2.93
N LYS A 20 5.88 -0.41 3.89
CA LYS A 20 6.15 -0.58 5.32
C LYS A 20 4.93 -1.13 6.05
N PRO A 21 5.11 -2.01 7.05
CA PRO A 21 3.99 -2.45 7.88
C PRO A 21 3.36 -1.26 8.60
N LEU A 22 2.06 -1.34 8.83
CA LEU A 22 1.33 -0.37 9.62
C LEU A 22 1.61 -0.56 11.12
N GLN A 23 1.64 0.54 11.85
CA GLN A 23 1.74 0.51 13.30
C GLN A 23 0.32 0.47 13.90
N GLY A 24 0.10 -0.43 14.85
CA GLY A 24 -1.15 -0.54 15.61
C GLY A 24 -2.33 -1.22 14.89
N ARG A 25 -2.13 -1.76 13.68
CA ARG A 25 -3.11 -2.58 12.96
C ARG A 25 -2.44 -3.41 11.87
N ASP A 26 -3.11 -4.46 11.43
CA ASP A 26 -2.67 -5.29 10.32
C ASP A 26 -2.67 -4.53 8.99
N GLY A 27 -1.67 -4.81 8.17
CA GLY A 27 -1.51 -4.25 6.83
C GLY A 27 -0.22 -3.50 6.61
N TYR A 28 -0.15 -2.90 5.43
CA TYR A 28 1.02 -2.24 4.90
C TYR A 28 0.64 -0.88 4.30
N ARG A 29 1.66 -0.04 4.15
CA ARG A 29 1.59 1.25 3.47
C ARG A 29 2.60 1.27 2.34
N LEU A 30 2.12 1.50 1.12
CA LEU A 30 2.94 1.83 -0.05
C LEU A 30 3.07 3.36 -0.17
N ARG A 31 4.28 3.87 -0.40
CA ARG A 31 4.53 5.27 -0.74
C ARG A 31 4.95 5.42 -2.20
N VAL A 32 4.29 6.34 -2.91
CA VAL A 32 4.65 6.71 -4.29
C VAL A 32 4.75 8.24 -4.38
N GLY A 33 5.96 8.77 -4.26
CA GLY A 33 6.20 10.22 -4.18
C GLY A 33 5.47 10.85 -2.98
N HIS A 34 4.48 11.71 -3.28
CA HIS A 34 3.64 12.39 -2.28
C HIS A 34 2.42 11.57 -1.81
N TRP A 35 2.14 10.46 -2.48
CA TRP A 35 0.96 9.65 -2.26
C TRP A 35 1.24 8.47 -1.33
N ARG A 36 0.22 8.04 -0.58
CA ARG A 36 0.23 6.81 0.21
C ARG A 36 -0.97 5.96 -0.17
N ALA A 37 -0.77 4.66 -0.23
CA ALA A 37 -1.83 3.66 -0.28
C ALA A 37 -1.69 2.74 0.92
N LEU A 38 -2.81 2.37 1.53
CA LEU A 38 -2.87 1.35 2.58
C LEU A 38 -3.44 0.08 1.97
N TYR A 39 -2.92 -1.08 2.35
CA TYR A 39 -3.38 -2.37 1.83
C TYR A 39 -3.16 -3.50 2.84
N ARG A 40 -3.81 -4.64 2.61
CA ARG A 40 -3.60 -5.90 3.35
C ARG A 40 -3.48 -7.06 2.34
N LEU A 41 -2.94 -8.18 2.80
CA LEU A 41 -2.90 -9.43 2.06
C LEU A 41 -3.82 -10.42 2.79
N GLU A 42 -4.81 -10.99 2.12
CA GLU A 42 -5.73 -11.97 2.73
C GLU A 42 -5.76 -13.25 1.87
N ASN A 43 -5.30 -14.38 2.44
CA ASN A 43 -5.40 -15.74 1.86
C ASN A 43 -5.02 -15.86 0.38
N GLU A 44 -3.75 -15.62 0.03
CA GLU A 44 -3.17 -15.71 -1.34
C GLU A 44 -3.85 -14.84 -2.41
N ARG A 45 -4.96 -14.16 -2.07
CA ARG A 45 -5.66 -13.21 -2.92
C ARG A 45 -5.32 -11.82 -2.42
N LEU A 46 -4.57 -11.10 -3.24
CA LEU A 46 -4.23 -9.71 -3.03
C LEU A 46 -5.51 -8.84 -3.05
N ILE A 47 -6.22 -8.75 -1.91
CA ILE A 47 -7.24 -7.73 -1.72
C ILE A 47 -6.50 -6.43 -1.41
N LEU A 48 -6.11 -5.72 -2.47
CA LEU A 48 -5.61 -4.35 -2.41
C LEU A 48 -6.76 -3.41 -2.00
N LEU A 49 -7.14 -3.45 -0.72
CA LEU A 49 -8.12 -2.52 -0.17
C LEU A 49 -7.46 -1.16 0.04
N ILE A 50 -7.50 -0.35 -1.00
CA ILE A 50 -7.00 1.02 -0.97
C ILE A 50 -7.89 1.86 -0.03
N LEU A 51 -7.54 1.91 1.25
CA LEU A 51 -8.36 2.60 2.26
C LEU A 51 -8.43 4.11 2.02
N LYS A 52 -7.37 4.72 1.48
CA LYS A 52 -7.29 6.16 1.18
C LYS A 52 -6.08 6.46 0.30
N VAL A 53 -6.26 7.30 -0.72
CA VAL A 53 -5.18 7.85 -1.57
C VAL A 53 -5.21 9.37 -1.42
N GLY A 54 -4.15 9.95 -0.90
CA GLY A 54 -4.07 11.39 -0.68
C GLY A 54 -2.65 11.90 -0.46
N PRO A 55 -2.44 13.23 -0.54
CA PRO A 55 -1.19 13.87 -0.16
C PRO A 55 -0.89 13.71 1.33
N ARG A 56 0.37 13.95 1.73
CA ARG A 56 0.84 13.80 3.12
C ARG A 56 -0.02 14.64 4.08
N GLY A 57 -0.64 14.01 5.07
CA GLY A 57 -1.47 14.67 6.08
C GLY A 57 -2.95 14.29 5.99
N ASP A 58 -3.50 14.16 4.78
CA ASP A 58 -4.92 13.84 4.60
C ASP A 58 -5.22 12.36 4.81
N VAL A 59 -4.27 11.47 4.51
CA VAL A 59 -4.45 10.01 4.60
C VAL A 59 -4.67 9.52 6.04
N TYR A 60 -4.38 10.34 7.06
CA TYR A 60 -4.57 10.02 8.48
C TYR A 60 -5.81 10.67 9.13
N LYS A 61 -6.53 11.54 8.40
CA LYS A 61 -7.83 12.06 8.84
C LYS A 61 -8.95 11.09 8.52
#